data_AF-A0A7C5SNP2-F1
#
_entry.id   AF-A0A7C5SNP2-F1
#
_cell.length_a   1.000
_cell.length_b   1.000
_cell.length_c   1.000
_cell.angle_alpha   90.00
_cell.angle_beta   90.00
_cell.angle_gamma   90.00
#
_symmetry.space_group_name_H-M   'P 1'
#
loop_
_entity.id
_entity.type
_entity.pdbx_description
1 polymer ?
#
loop_
_entity_poly.entity_id
_entity_poly.type
_entity_poly.pdbx_seq_one_letter_code
_entity_poly.pdbx_strand_id
1 'polypeptide(L)'
;MSTIDDVDTVKVIVELHLDLSEESDDAIRTAFNVAEELLDKYNIWVEIIPVQVWFTDPIEQDTADLPKIYINGKLRFIGRAPTRKELVEAIREHINIPPRRAATWEITFTKTLDGGLPQVAEV
;
A
#
# COMPACT_ATOMS: atom_id res chain seq x y z
N MET A 1 6.74 19.20 35.39
CA MET A 1 7.20 17.93 34.78
C MET A 1 6.10 17.51 33.82
N SER A 2 6.41 17.23 32.55
CA SER A 2 5.54 17.31 31.34
C SER A 2 5.61 18.69 30.71
N THR A 3 5.95 18.87 29.43
CA THR A 3 5.68 18.04 28.25
C THR A 3 6.97 17.90 27.45
N ILE A 4 7.39 16.67 27.15
CA ILE A 4 8.48 16.41 26.21
C ILE A 4 7.87 16.63 24.83
N ASP A 5 8.48 17.54 24.06
CA ASP A 5 8.05 17.94 22.72
C ASP A 5 7.61 16.74 21.88
N ASP A 6 6.40 16.85 21.34
CA ASP A 6 5.91 16.07 20.21
C ASP A 6 6.83 16.43 19.03
N VAL A 7 7.94 15.70 18.90
CA VAL A 7 8.83 15.86 17.75
C VAL A 7 7.99 15.43 16.55
N ASP A 8 7.49 16.41 15.80
CA ASP A 8 6.65 16.28 14.59
C ASP A 8 7.06 15.04 13.79
N THR A 9 6.45 13.90 14.13
CA THR A 9 6.83 12.62 13.53
C THR A 9 6.07 12.55 12.23
N VAL A 10 6.79 12.74 11.12
CA VAL A 10 6.18 12.74 9.80
C VAL A 10 5.69 11.34 9.49
N LYS A 11 4.38 11.19 9.30
CA LYS A 11 3.75 9.93 8.92
C LYS A 11 3.54 9.81 7.42
N VAL A 12 4.02 8.72 6.82
CA VAL A 12 3.78 8.35 5.41
C VAL A 12 3.19 6.94 5.37
N ILE A 13 2.15 6.73 4.56
CA ILE A 13 1.52 5.43 4.35
C ILE A 13 1.99 4.86 3.02
N VAL A 14 2.47 3.62 3.03
CA VAL A 14 2.90 2.87 1.85
C VAL A 14 2.05 1.62 1.75
N GLU A 15 1.15 1.60 0.78
CA GLU A 15 0.31 0.45 0.49
C GLU A 15 0.93 -0.36 -0.66
N LEU A 16 1.15 -1.65 -0.44
CA LEU A 16 1.73 -2.56 -1.42
C LEU A 16 0.70 -3.60 -1.82
N HIS A 17 0.28 -3.60 -3.08
CA HIS A 17 -0.50 -4.69 -3.64
C HIS A 17 0.47 -5.71 -4.21
N LEU A 18 0.36 -6.94 -3.72
CA LEU A 18 1.34 -7.99 -3.90
C LEU A 18 0.66 -9.25 -4.45
N ASP A 19 1.42 -10.04 -5.19
CA ASP A 19 1.09 -11.41 -5.60
C ASP A 19 2.09 -12.40 -5.01
N LEU A 20 2.18 -13.61 -5.57
CA LEU A 20 3.11 -14.66 -5.13
C LEU A 20 4.41 -14.66 -5.95
N SER A 21 4.75 -13.56 -6.61
CA SER A 21 5.98 -13.43 -7.41
C SER A 21 7.19 -13.03 -6.57
N GLU A 22 8.39 -13.31 -7.09
CA GLU A 22 9.65 -12.86 -6.50
C GLU A 22 9.74 -11.32 -6.43
N GLU A 23 9.20 -10.63 -7.43
CA GLU A 23 9.14 -9.16 -7.45
C GLU A 23 8.30 -8.62 -6.28
N SER A 24 7.20 -9.28 -5.93
CA SER A 24 6.39 -8.91 -4.75
C SER A 24 7.14 -9.13 -3.43
N ASP A 25 7.84 -10.25 -3.30
CA ASP A 25 8.70 -10.54 -2.14
C ASP A 25 9.83 -9.52 -1.97
N ASP A 26 10.44 -9.10 -3.08
CA ASP A 26 11.51 -8.10 -3.06
C ASP A 26 10.97 -6.70 -2.77
N ALA A 27 9.78 -6.36 -3.27
CA ALA A 27 9.11 -5.11 -2.97
C ALA A 27 8.81 -4.95 -1.48
N ILE A 28 8.23 -5.98 -0.84
CA ILE A 28 7.90 -5.92 0.59
C ILE A 28 9.15 -5.86 1.47
N ARG A 29 10.19 -6.66 1.16
CA ARG A 29 11.48 -6.60 1.87
C ARG A 29 12.12 -5.24 1.76
N THR A 30 12.14 -4.66 0.55
CA THR A 30 12.71 -3.34 0.32
C THR A 30 11.92 -2.27 1.08
N ALA A 31 10.60 -2.35 1.10
CA ALA A 31 9.77 -1.42 1.86
C ALA A 31 10.07 -1.45 3.36
N PHE A 32 10.15 -2.63 3.97
CA PHE A 32 10.49 -2.75 5.40
C PHE A 32 11.87 -2.18 5.73
N ASN A 33 12.90 -2.53 4.94
CA ASN A 33 14.25 -2.02 5.14
C ASN A 33 14.31 -0.48 5.03
N VAL A 34 13.56 0.09 4.07
CA VAL A 34 13.48 1.54 3.90
C VAL A 34 12.72 2.21 5.04
N ALA A 35 11.63 1.61 5.52
CA ALA A 35 10.86 2.14 6.64
C ALA A 35 11.71 2.20 7.92
N GLU A 36 12.44 1.13 8.25
CA GLU A 36 13.36 1.11 9.39
C GLU A 36 14.42 2.19 9.27
N GLU A 37 15.06 2.29 8.10
CA GLU A 37 16.08 3.31 7.88
C GLU A 37 15.55 4.75 8.03
N LEU A 38 14.35 5.01 7.52
CA LEU A 38 13.74 6.33 7.56
C LEU A 38 13.31 6.73 8.97
N LEU A 39 12.86 5.76 9.76
CA LEU A 39 12.56 5.95 11.17
C LEU A 39 13.85 6.30 11.95
N ASP A 40 14.89 5.48 11.80
CA ASP A 40 16.13 5.61 12.57
C ASP A 40 16.90 6.89 12.25
N LYS A 41 16.98 7.27 10.98
CA LYS A 41 17.85 8.39 10.53
C LYS A 41 17.15 9.72 10.41
N TYR A 42 15.84 9.72 10.17
CA TYR A 42 15.10 10.92 9.79
C TYR A 42 13.84 11.16 10.62
N ASN A 43 13.53 10.28 11.59
CA ASN A 43 12.30 10.33 12.40
C ASN A 43 11.03 10.37 11.53
N ILE A 44 11.05 9.66 10.39
CA ILE A 44 9.90 9.53 9.49
C ILE A 44 9.25 8.19 9.77
N TRP A 45 8.00 8.21 10.22
CA TRP A 45 7.20 7.01 10.41
C TRP A 45 6.59 6.56 9.09
N VAL A 46 7.06 5.43 8.57
CA VAL A 46 6.51 4.81 7.37
C VAL A 46 5.62 3.64 7.78
N GLU A 47 4.31 3.77 7.58
CA GLU A 47 3.33 2.70 7.80
C GLU A 47 3.19 1.86 6.53
N ILE A 48 3.55 0.58 6.62
CA ILE A 48 3.49 -0.37 5.50
C ILE A 48 2.20 -1.17 5.60
N ILE A 49 1.39 -1.13 4.54
CA ILE A 49 0.13 -1.87 4.43
C ILE A 49 0.26 -2.87 3.28
N PRO A 50 0.60 -4.14 3.55
CA PRO A 50 0.59 -5.17 2.52
C PRO A 50 -0.85 -5.63 2.22
N VAL A 51 -1.18 -5.69 0.93
CA VAL A 51 -2.46 -6.14 0.40
C VAL A 51 -2.19 -7.29 -0.56
N GLN A 52 -2.51 -8.51 -0.13
CA GLN A 52 -2.39 -9.68 -1.01
C GLN A 52 -3.54 -9.69 -2.01
N VAL A 53 -3.20 -9.68 -3.30
CA VAL A 53 -4.16 -9.82 -4.39
C VAL A 53 -4.27 -11.30 -4.75
N TRP A 54 -5.51 -11.80 -4.76
CA TRP A 54 -5.82 -13.18 -5.15
C TRP A 54 -6.54 -13.16 -6.48
N PHE A 55 -5.96 -13.86 -7.46
CA PHE A 55 -6.56 -14.02 -8.78
C PHE A 55 -7.36 -15.31 -8.85
N THR A 56 -8.51 -15.25 -9.50
CA THR A 56 -9.30 -16.44 -9.85
C THR A 56 -8.94 -16.93 -11.25
N ASP A 57 -8.63 -16.01 -12.17
CA ASP A 57 -8.21 -16.31 -13.54
C ASP A 57 -6.70 -16.01 -13.73
N PRO A 58 -5.89 -16.98 -14.20
CA PRO A 58 -4.48 -16.75 -14.53
C PRO A 58 -4.21 -15.61 -15.51
N ILE A 59 -5.13 -15.31 -16.44
CA ILE A 59 -4.96 -14.23 -17.42
C ILE A 59 -5.01 -12.86 -16.73
N GLU A 60 -5.86 -12.72 -15.71
CA GLU A 60 -5.93 -11.49 -14.90
C GLU A 60 -4.65 -11.28 -14.11
N GLN A 61 -4.01 -12.35 -13.64
CA GLN A 61 -2.74 -12.28 -12.92
C GLN A 61 -1.63 -11.70 -13.80
N ASP A 62 -1.47 -12.22 -15.02
CA ASP A 62 -0.42 -11.77 -15.95
C ASP A 62 -0.60 -10.32 -16.41
N THR A 63 -1.83 -9.81 -16.38
CA THR A 63 -2.17 -8.44 -16.82
C THR A 63 -2.29 -7.45 -15.65
N ALA A 64 -2.14 -7.91 -14.42
CA ALA A 64 -2.32 -7.07 -13.24
C ALA A 64 -1.14 -6.14 -12.97
N ASP A 65 0.01 -6.35 -13.61
CA ASP A 65 1.25 -5.59 -13.40
C ASP A 65 1.58 -5.40 -11.90
N LEU A 66 1.56 -6.49 -11.14
CA LEU A 66 1.98 -6.48 -9.73
C LEU A 66 3.51 -6.63 -9.63
N PRO A 67 4.14 -6.13 -8.54
CA PRO A 67 3.54 -5.40 -7.42
C PRO A 67 3.13 -3.96 -7.80
N LYS A 68 2.10 -3.44 -7.12
CA LYS A 68 1.74 -2.01 -7.19
C LYS A 68 1.99 -1.35 -5.85
N ILE A 69 2.63 -0.19 -5.86
CA ILE A 69 2.98 0.52 -4.64
C ILE A 69 2.39 1.93 -4.68
N TYR A 70 1.60 2.23 -3.65
CA TYR A 70 0.95 3.50 -3.44
C TYR A 70 1.59 4.19 -2.23
N ILE A 71 1.99 5.45 -2.41
CA ILE A 71 2.51 6.29 -1.32
C ILE A 71 1.47 7.38 -1.05
N ASN A 72 0.93 7.43 0.16
CA ASN A 72 -0.17 8.32 0.56
C ASN A 72 -1.38 8.26 -0.40
N GLY A 73 -1.64 7.07 -0.96
CA GLY A 73 -2.73 6.81 -1.91
C GLY A 73 -2.41 7.14 -3.38
N LYS A 74 -1.16 7.54 -3.70
CA LYS A 74 -0.72 7.80 -5.08
C LYS A 74 0.12 6.65 -5.61
N LEU A 75 -0.27 6.05 -6.73
CA LEU A 75 0.52 5.00 -7.41
C LEU A 75 1.88 5.56 -7.84
N ARG A 76 2.95 4.87 -7.47
CA ARG A 76 4.34 5.25 -7.80
C ARG A 76 5.12 4.16 -8.52
N PHE A 77 4.81 2.90 -8.25
CA PHE A 77 5.47 1.76 -8.88
C PHE A 77 4.44 0.73 -9.30
N ILE A 78 4.69 0.09 -10.44
CA ILE A 78 3.81 -0.89 -11.08
C ILE A 78 4.69 -1.93 -11.80
N GLY A 79 4.36 -3.21 -11.66
CA GLY A 79 4.99 -4.33 -12.35
C GLY A 79 6.43 -4.65 -11.95
N ARG A 80 6.99 -3.95 -10.94
CA ARG A 80 8.36 -4.20 -10.46
C ARG A 80 8.57 -3.74 -9.03
N ALA A 81 9.50 -4.39 -8.34
CA ALA A 81 10.06 -3.90 -7.09
C ALA A 81 10.87 -2.61 -7.33
N PRO A 82 10.68 -1.57 -6.49
CA PRO A 82 11.53 -0.40 -6.50
C PRO A 82 12.88 -0.74 -5.90
N THR A 83 13.93 -0.09 -6.37
CA THR A 83 15.20 -0.09 -5.64
C THR A 83 15.07 0.72 -4.34
N ARG A 84 15.93 0.44 -3.36
CA ARG A 84 16.02 1.21 -2.12
C ARG A 84 16.07 2.73 -2.37
N LYS A 85 16.89 3.17 -3.32
CA LYS A 85 17.07 4.61 -3.62
C LYS A 85 15.78 5.22 -4.16
N GLU A 86 15.13 4.56 -5.11
CA GLU A 86 13.87 5.03 -5.70
C GLU A 86 12.76 5.14 -4.65
N LEU A 87 12.65 4.15 -3.77
CA LEU A 87 11.61 4.16 -2.74
C LEU A 87 11.83 5.27 -1.70
N VAL A 88 13.08 5.47 -1.26
CA VAL A 88 13.42 6.59 -0.35
C VAL A 88 13.10 7.93 -0.98
N GLU A 89 13.47 8.15 -2.24
CA GLU A 89 13.17 9.40 -2.97
C GLU A 89 11.66 9.60 -3.10
N ALA A 90 10.92 8.56 -3.48
CA ALA A 90 9.47 8.62 -3.63
C ALA A 90 8.75 8.92 -2.30
N ILE A 91 9.20 8.34 -1.18
CA ILE A 91 8.64 8.63 0.15
C ILE A 91 8.91 10.08 0.55
N ARG A 92 10.13 10.58 0.30
CA ARG A 92 10.52 11.95 0.64
C ARG A 92 9.69 13.01 -0.07
N GLU A 93 9.30 12.77 -1.32
CA GLU A 93 8.41 13.65 -2.07
C GLU A 93 7.01 13.79 -1.44
N HIS A 94 6.59 12.86 -0.58
CA HIS A 94 5.25 12.82 0.02
C HIS A 94 5.20 13.19 1.50
N ILE A 95 6.31 13.66 2.08
CA ILE A 95 6.46 14.01 3.52
C ILE A 95 5.49 15.11 4.01
N ASN A 96 4.73 15.80 3.15
CA ASN A 96 3.70 16.77 3.57
C ASN A 96 2.37 16.61 2.82
N ILE A 97 2.18 15.47 2.15
CA ILE A 97 0.95 15.20 1.41
C ILE A 97 0.03 14.42 2.34
N PRO A 98 -1.14 14.95 2.75
CA PRO A 98 -2.03 14.22 3.63
C PRO A 98 -2.41 12.90 2.96
N PRO A 99 -2.37 11.76 3.68
CA PRO A 99 -2.73 10.47 3.10
C PRO A 99 -4.16 10.56 2.59
N ARG A 100 -4.36 10.31 1.30
CA ARG A 100 -5.71 10.03 0.81
C ARG A 100 -6.10 8.69 1.44
N ARG A 101 -6.99 8.70 2.43
CA ARG A 101 -7.68 7.48 2.86
C ARG A 101 -8.25 6.87 1.59
N ALA A 102 -7.73 5.70 1.19
CA ALA A 102 -8.46 4.84 0.29
C ALA A 102 -9.84 4.68 0.93
N ALA A 103 -10.89 5.06 0.19
CA ALA A 103 -12.25 4.88 0.67
C ALA A 103 -12.35 3.43 1.15
N THR A 104 -12.76 3.25 2.40
CA THR A 104 -12.98 1.93 3.01
C THR A 104 -13.83 1.14 2.04
N TRP A 105 -13.20 0.25 1.26
CA TRP A 105 -13.93 -0.68 0.43
C TRP A 105 -14.54 -1.66 1.41
N GLU A 106 -15.81 -1.44 1.75
CA GLU A 106 -16.64 -2.48 2.34
C GLU A 106 -16.65 -3.63 1.32
N ILE A 107 -15.84 -4.65 1.58
CA ILE A 107 -15.86 -5.88 0.80
C ILE A 107 -17.20 -6.55 1.10
N THR A 108 -18.24 -6.16 0.35
CA THR A 108 -19.52 -6.87 0.33
C THR A 108 -19.27 -8.16 -0.46
N PHE A 109 -18.89 -9.21 0.25
CA PHE A 109 -18.79 -10.57 -0.28
C PHE A 109 -20.20 -11.03 -0.65
N THR A 110 -20.65 -10.73 -1.86
CA THR A 110 -21.89 -11.31 -2.38
C THR A 110 -21.54 -12.70 -2.90
N LYS A 111 -21.66 -13.71 -2.03
CA LYS A 111 -21.62 -15.10 -2.45
C LYS A 111 -22.92 -15.40 -3.20
N THR A 112 -22.97 -15.10 -4.49
CA THR A 112 -24.10 -15.50 -5.34
C THR A 112 -23.97 -16.98 -5.66
N LEU A 113 -24.40 -17.83 -4.73
CA LEU A 113 -24.97 -19.12 -5.09
C LEU A 113 -26.42 -18.85 -5.48
N ASP A 114 -26.74 -19.21 -6.72
CA ASP A 114 -28.09 -19.29 -7.28
C ASP A 114 -28.78 -17.97 -7.68
N GLY A 115 -28.53 -17.54 -8.92
CA GLY A 115 -29.60 -17.22 -9.88
C GLY A 115 -30.69 -16.18 -9.53
N GLY A 116 -30.42 -15.18 -8.70
CA GLY A 116 -31.37 -14.09 -8.42
C GLY A 116 -30.78 -12.71 -8.70
N LEU A 117 -31.47 -11.89 -9.51
CA LEU A 117 -31.09 -10.49 -9.75
C LEU A 117 -31.12 -9.68 -8.44
N PRO A 118 -30.12 -8.81 -8.18
CA PRO A 118 -30.07 -8.05 -6.95
C PRO A 118 -31.15 -6.96 -6.94
N GLN A 119 -32.03 -6.99 -5.93
CA GLN A 119 -32.83 -5.83 -5.54
C GLN A 119 -32.00 -4.95 -4.63
N VAL A 120 -31.77 -3.71 -5.07
CA VAL A 120 -31.26 -2.62 -4.24
C VAL A 120 -32.40 -2.04 -3.41
N ALA A 121 -32.20 -1.92 -2.10
CA ALA A 121 -33.01 -1.08 -1.23
C ALA A 121 -32.11 0.04 -0.69
N GLU A 122 -32.42 1.28 -1.06
CA GLU A 122 -31.83 2.49 -0.47
C GLU A 122 -32.45 2.74 0.91
N VAL A 123 -31.61 3.06 1.90
CA VAL A 123 -31.99 3.84 3.09
C VAL A 123 -30.87 4.80 3.43
#